data_AF-L8GMU7-F1
#
_entry.id   AF-L8GMU7-F1
#
_cell.length_a   1.000
_cell.length_b   1.000
_cell.length_c   1.000
_cell.angle_alpha   90.00
_cell.angle_beta   90.00
_cell.angle_gamma   90.00
#
_symmetry.space_group_name_H-M   'P 1'
#
loop_
_entity.id
_entity.type
_entity.pdbx_description
1 polymer ?
#
loop_
_entity_poly.entity_id
_entity_poly.type
_entity_poly.pdbx_seq_one_letter_code
_entity_poly.pdbx_strand_id
1 'polypeptide(L)'
;MPRPVCPYPRVIDALREATDGAVIVVKGGRYAEHPQFPQEVRVTTNNITLQALGAVLLELSGPWLAIDAPHFTIKGALELRGGGVLICEGATLHQNGDLSISTTEFLATGVKVAAGGTWLQLGRTTISAGAADGDFSLTNGVHVEANAIWQQLGELSVYSHGAIGVLVSGTWDQLGEAKMIVQGEGDAKRGNYGLVFGEGVRLAHGAWSQKGALHINAIDASNAIHLSAGSVWLQDANVVLDLDSVQERRHYDQLGLSSLFLLGLIRQPAPVVHG
;
A
#
# COMPACT_ATOMS: atom_id res chain seq x y z
N MET A 1 -35.66 -7.67 -5.34
CA MET A 1 -35.41 -8.16 -6.72
C MET A 1 -33.92 -8.48 -6.84
N PRO A 2 -33.52 -9.64 -7.38
CA PRO A 2 -32.12 -9.96 -7.59
C PRO A 2 -31.49 -8.94 -8.56
N ARG A 3 -30.32 -8.38 -8.21
CA ARG A 3 -29.61 -7.45 -9.09
C ARG A 3 -29.05 -8.21 -10.29
N PRO A 4 -29.16 -7.68 -11.52
CA PRO A 4 -28.56 -8.31 -12.68
C PRO A 4 -27.04 -8.39 -12.48
N VAL A 5 -26.48 -9.56 -12.77
CA VAL A 5 -25.03 -9.77 -12.77
C VAL A 5 -24.43 -9.13 -14.02
N CYS A 6 -23.23 -8.56 -13.88
CA CYS A 6 -22.41 -7.99 -14.94
C CYS A 6 -22.43 -8.91 -16.19
N PRO A 7 -23.00 -8.44 -17.31
CA PRO A 7 -23.06 -9.23 -18.55
C PRO A 7 -21.74 -9.19 -19.32
N TYR A 8 -20.80 -8.33 -18.93
CA TYR A 8 -19.55 -8.12 -19.66
C TYR A 8 -18.57 -9.27 -19.40
N PRO A 9 -17.83 -9.72 -20.43
CA PRO A 9 -16.77 -10.71 -20.26
C PRO A 9 -15.58 -10.15 -19.45
N ARG A 10 -15.46 -8.83 -19.37
CA ARG A 10 -14.44 -8.10 -18.64
C ARG A 10 -15.07 -7.07 -17.72
N VAL A 11 -14.59 -6.96 -16.49
CA VAL A 11 -15.11 -6.01 -15.51
C VAL A 11 -14.77 -4.57 -15.92
N ILE A 12 -13.64 -4.37 -16.61
CA ILE A 12 -13.25 -3.04 -17.11
C ILE A 12 -14.25 -2.44 -18.09
N ASP A 13 -14.85 -3.25 -18.95
CA ASP A 13 -15.80 -2.76 -19.94
C ASP A 13 -17.07 -2.29 -19.23
N ALA A 14 -17.51 -3.01 -18.21
CA ALA A 14 -18.61 -2.59 -17.35
C ALA A 14 -18.30 -1.27 -16.61
N LEU A 15 -17.06 -1.08 -16.15
CA LEU A 15 -16.63 0.16 -15.49
C LEU A 15 -16.58 1.35 -16.46
N ARG A 16 -16.17 1.12 -17.71
CA ARG A 16 -16.11 2.15 -18.75
C ARG A 16 -17.50 2.59 -19.23
N GLU A 17 -18.44 1.66 -19.29
CA GLU A 17 -19.82 1.93 -19.70
C GLU A 17 -20.72 2.35 -18.52
N ALA A 18 -20.18 2.37 -17.31
CA ALA A 18 -20.95 2.74 -16.12
C ALA A 18 -21.40 4.19 -16.17
N THR A 19 -22.63 4.43 -15.72
CA THR A 19 -23.20 5.77 -15.50
C THR A 19 -23.19 6.13 -14.02
N ASP A 20 -23.32 7.42 -13.70
CA ASP A 20 -23.29 7.90 -12.32
C ASP A 20 -24.24 7.11 -11.40
N GLY A 21 -23.73 6.69 -10.25
CA GLY A 21 -24.49 5.89 -9.27
C GLY A 21 -24.66 4.40 -9.63
N ALA A 22 -24.06 3.91 -10.73
CA ALA A 22 -24.21 2.52 -11.12
C ALA A 22 -23.60 1.55 -10.10
N VAL A 23 -24.26 0.40 -9.96
CA VAL A 23 -23.78 -0.72 -9.16
C VAL A 23 -23.48 -1.88 -10.09
N ILE A 24 -22.19 -2.18 -10.25
CA ILE A 24 -21.69 -3.27 -11.09
C ILE A 24 -21.54 -4.50 -10.20
N VAL A 25 -22.41 -5.50 -10.40
CA VAL A 25 -22.40 -6.73 -9.61
C VAL A 25 -21.61 -7.81 -10.35
N VAL A 26 -20.49 -8.25 -9.80
CA VAL A 26 -19.58 -9.22 -10.43
C VAL A 26 -19.69 -10.57 -9.73
N LYS A 27 -19.83 -11.65 -10.50
CA LYS A 27 -19.80 -13.02 -9.97
C LYS A 27 -18.37 -13.37 -9.55
N GLY A 28 -18.23 -14.26 -8.57
CA GLY A 28 -16.91 -14.82 -8.26
C GLY A 28 -16.30 -15.53 -9.48
N GLY A 29 -15.01 -15.34 -9.70
CA GLY A 29 -14.32 -15.84 -10.88
C GLY A 29 -13.01 -15.10 -11.17
N ARG A 30 -12.34 -15.54 -12.23
CA ARG A 30 -11.12 -14.94 -12.77
C ARG A 30 -11.44 -14.22 -14.06
N TYR A 31 -11.01 -12.98 -14.17
CA TYR A 31 -11.26 -12.11 -15.30
C TYR A 31 -9.93 -11.62 -15.86
N ALA A 32 -9.68 -11.95 -17.13
CA ALA A 32 -8.52 -11.45 -17.86
C ALA A 32 -8.86 -10.09 -18.44
N GLU A 33 -8.35 -9.02 -17.85
CA GLU A 33 -8.70 -7.65 -18.22
C GLU A 33 -7.83 -7.10 -19.37
N HIS A 34 -7.06 -7.95 -20.07
CA HIS A 34 -6.13 -7.58 -21.16
C HIS A 34 -6.76 -6.69 -22.25
N PRO A 35 -6.32 -5.43 -22.38
CA PRO A 35 -6.20 -4.77 -23.67
C PRO A 35 -4.99 -5.32 -24.46
N GLN A 36 -5.05 -5.23 -25.79
CA GLN A 36 -3.94 -5.53 -26.71
C GLN A 36 -2.70 -4.62 -26.48
N PHE A 37 -2.81 -3.62 -25.61
CA PHE A 37 -1.75 -2.68 -25.22
C PHE A 37 -1.89 -2.30 -23.74
N PRO A 38 -0.80 -2.13 -22.98
CA PRO A 38 -0.84 -1.73 -21.57
C PRO A 38 -1.42 -0.31 -21.46
N GLN A 39 -2.74 -0.21 -21.26
CA GLN A 39 -3.42 1.04 -20.99
C GLN A 39 -3.87 1.05 -19.54
N GLU A 40 -3.66 2.20 -18.89
CA GLU A 40 -4.25 2.49 -17.60
C GLU A 40 -5.77 2.35 -17.66
N VAL A 41 -6.33 1.67 -16.68
CA VAL A 41 -7.77 1.50 -16.56
C VAL A 41 -8.32 2.64 -15.73
N ARG A 42 -8.94 3.64 -16.36
CA ARG A 42 -9.47 4.80 -15.65
C ARG A 42 -10.98 4.72 -15.45
N VAL A 43 -11.42 4.83 -14.20
CA VAL A 43 -12.83 4.94 -13.79
C VAL A 43 -13.12 6.40 -13.50
N THR A 44 -13.88 7.08 -14.37
CA THR A 44 -14.18 8.53 -14.26
C THR A 44 -15.60 8.81 -13.76
N THR A 45 -16.49 7.82 -13.81
CA THR A 45 -17.91 7.97 -13.49
C THR A 45 -18.14 8.13 -11.99
N ASN A 46 -19.04 9.03 -11.58
CA ASN A 46 -19.25 9.35 -10.17
C ASN A 46 -20.07 8.28 -9.44
N ASN A 47 -19.82 8.11 -8.14
CA ASN A 47 -20.64 7.30 -7.23
C ASN A 47 -20.82 5.83 -7.65
N ILE A 48 -19.79 5.23 -8.26
CA ILE A 48 -19.84 3.84 -8.72
C ILE A 48 -19.60 2.87 -7.56
N THR A 49 -20.33 1.76 -7.55
CA THR A 49 -20.04 0.62 -6.68
C THR A 49 -19.71 -0.63 -7.49
N LEU A 50 -18.52 -1.18 -7.30
CA LEU A 50 -18.14 -2.51 -7.75
C LEU A 50 -18.44 -3.52 -6.63
N GLN A 51 -19.39 -4.43 -6.84
CA GLN A 51 -19.83 -5.40 -5.84
C GLN A 51 -19.50 -6.83 -6.30
N ALA A 52 -18.53 -7.46 -5.66
CA ALA A 52 -18.20 -8.87 -5.83
C ALA A 52 -19.14 -9.75 -5.01
N LEU A 53 -19.78 -10.75 -5.65
CA LEU A 53 -20.63 -11.76 -4.99
C LEU A 53 -19.86 -12.98 -4.46
N GLY A 54 -18.56 -13.02 -4.72
CA GLY A 54 -17.60 -14.04 -4.29
C GLY A 54 -16.18 -13.52 -4.53
N ALA A 55 -15.17 -14.38 -4.43
CA ALA A 55 -13.80 -13.97 -4.74
C ALA A 55 -13.67 -13.64 -6.25
N VAL A 56 -13.23 -12.42 -6.55
CA VAL A 56 -13.01 -11.92 -7.92
C VAL A 56 -11.52 -11.64 -8.09
N LEU A 57 -10.89 -12.27 -9.09
CA LEU A 57 -9.53 -11.96 -9.52
C LEU A 57 -9.57 -11.20 -10.85
N LEU A 58 -9.00 -10.00 -10.88
CA LEU A 58 -8.76 -9.22 -12.09
C LEU A 58 -7.27 -9.28 -12.45
N GLU A 59 -6.97 -9.83 -13.62
CA GLU A 59 -5.63 -9.83 -14.19
C GLU A 59 -5.45 -8.64 -15.10
N LEU A 60 -4.71 -7.65 -14.61
CA LEU A 60 -4.44 -6.39 -15.29
C LEU A 60 -3.16 -6.51 -16.13
N SER A 61 -3.16 -5.89 -17.30
CA SER A 61 -1.98 -5.81 -18.17
C SER A 61 -1.37 -4.40 -18.22
N GLY A 62 -1.79 -3.52 -17.31
CA GLY A 62 -1.33 -2.16 -17.18
C GLY A 62 -0.94 -1.88 -15.73
N PRO A 63 -0.26 -0.77 -15.47
CA PRO A 63 0.33 -0.52 -14.17
C PRO A 63 -0.71 -0.27 -13.08
N TRP A 64 -1.91 0.18 -13.46
CA TRP A 64 -2.91 0.69 -12.51
C TRP A 64 -4.36 0.42 -12.92
N LEU A 65 -5.18 0.08 -11.93
CA LEU A 65 -6.57 0.50 -11.88
C LEU A 65 -6.62 1.92 -11.30
N ALA A 66 -6.83 2.91 -12.16
CA ALA A 66 -6.94 4.31 -11.80
C ALA A 66 -8.38 4.70 -11.50
N ILE A 67 -8.58 5.25 -10.31
CA ILE A 67 -9.85 5.74 -9.80
C ILE A 67 -9.79 7.26 -9.90
N ASP A 68 -10.48 7.80 -10.89
CA ASP A 68 -10.64 9.23 -11.14
C ASP A 68 -12.05 9.72 -10.78
N ALA A 69 -12.87 8.81 -10.26
CA ALA A 69 -14.20 9.06 -9.78
C ALA A 69 -14.16 9.71 -8.39
N PRO A 70 -14.91 10.81 -8.16
CA PRO A 70 -15.06 11.45 -6.85
C PRO A 70 -15.46 10.46 -5.74
N HIS A 71 -16.28 9.45 -6.07
CA HIS A 71 -16.65 8.38 -5.15
C HIS A 71 -16.71 7.04 -5.87
N PHE A 72 -15.80 6.13 -5.54
CA PHE A 72 -15.77 4.76 -6.00
C PHE A 72 -15.80 3.81 -4.82
N THR A 73 -16.68 2.81 -4.84
CA THR A 73 -16.82 1.84 -3.75
C THR A 73 -16.50 0.43 -4.23
N ILE A 74 -15.64 -0.28 -3.51
CA ILE A 74 -15.43 -1.72 -3.68
C ILE A 74 -16.19 -2.44 -2.55
N LYS A 75 -16.99 -3.46 -2.89
CA LYS A 75 -17.66 -4.34 -1.94
C LYS A 75 -17.35 -5.80 -2.24
N GLY A 76 -17.10 -6.58 -1.19
CA GLY A 76 -16.72 -7.99 -1.31
C GLY A 76 -15.22 -8.18 -1.56
N ALA A 77 -14.81 -9.40 -1.92
CA ALA A 77 -13.41 -9.77 -2.06
C ALA A 77 -12.91 -9.56 -3.50
N LEU A 78 -11.92 -8.68 -3.67
CA LEU A 78 -11.27 -8.35 -4.93
C LEU A 78 -9.77 -8.60 -4.86
N GLU A 79 -9.23 -9.32 -5.83
CA GLU A 79 -7.80 -9.49 -6.08
C GLU A 79 -7.43 -8.80 -7.39
N LEU A 80 -6.40 -7.98 -7.37
CA LEU A 80 -5.76 -7.37 -8.53
C LEU A 80 -4.38 -8.00 -8.71
N ARG A 81 -4.09 -8.47 -9.92
CA ARG A 81 -2.79 -9.05 -10.28
C ARG A 81 -2.22 -8.36 -11.50
N GLY A 82 -0.93 -8.06 -11.48
CA GLY A 82 -0.19 -7.40 -12.56
C GLY A 82 -0.15 -5.88 -12.46
N GLY A 83 -1.13 -5.24 -11.81
CA GLY A 83 -1.18 -3.79 -11.61
C GLY A 83 -1.57 -3.40 -10.19
N GLY A 84 -1.27 -2.16 -9.82
CA GLY A 84 -1.66 -1.55 -8.55
C GLY A 84 -3.00 -0.82 -8.59
N VAL A 85 -3.30 -0.06 -7.54
CA VAL A 85 -4.42 0.90 -7.47
C VAL A 85 -3.90 2.34 -7.41
N LEU A 86 -4.34 3.19 -8.34
CA LEU A 86 -4.10 4.62 -8.30
C LEU A 86 -5.41 5.33 -7.94
N ILE A 87 -5.41 6.12 -6.86
CA ILE A 87 -6.51 7.02 -6.51
C ILE A 87 -6.08 8.42 -6.93
N CYS A 88 -6.73 8.97 -7.95
CA CYS A 88 -6.38 10.26 -8.53
C CYS A 88 -6.76 11.44 -7.62
N GLU A 89 -6.32 12.63 -8.00
CA GLU A 89 -6.66 13.88 -7.33
C GLU A 89 -8.18 14.08 -7.27
N GLY A 90 -8.70 14.43 -6.09
CA GLY A 90 -10.13 14.63 -5.87
C GLY A 90 -10.98 13.35 -5.85
N ALA A 91 -10.41 12.19 -6.17
CA ALA A 91 -11.09 10.91 -6.11
C ALA A 91 -11.13 10.35 -4.69
N THR A 92 -12.19 9.61 -4.37
CA THR A 92 -12.32 8.88 -3.10
C THR A 92 -12.59 7.40 -3.36
N LEU A 93 -11.71 6.53 -2.88
CA LEU A 93 -11.95 5.09 -2.81
C LEU A 93 -12.52 4.71 -1.43
N HIS A 94 -13.71 4.12 -1.42
CA HIS A 94 -14.29 3.43 -0.26
C HIS A 94 -14.14 1.92 -0.45
N GLN A 95 -13.21 1.30 0.25
CA GLN A 95 -13.05 -0.15 0.20
C GLN A 95 -13.80 -0.80 1.38
N ASN A 96 -14.88 -1.52 1.08
CA ASN A 96 -15.76 -2.20 2.03
C ASN A 96 -15.82 -3.71 1.72
N GLY A 97 -14.68 -4.37 1.85
CA GLY A 97 -14.46 -5.77 1.56
C GLY A 97 -12.99 -6.04 1.31
N ASP A 98 -12.58 -7.29 1.22
CA ASP A 98 -11.15 -7.62 1.11
C ASP A 98 -10.55 -7.14 -0.21
N LEU A 99 -9.37 -6.53 -0.15
CA LEU A 99 -8.60 -6.10 -1.32
C LEU A 99 -7.21 -6.71 -1.29
N SER A 100 -6.88 -7.53 -2.28
CA SER A 100 -5.53 -8.07 -2.48
C SER A 100 -4.93 -7.46 -3.73
N ILE A 101 -3.71 -6.95 -3.66
CA ILE A 101 -3.00 -6.33 -4.78
C ILE A 101 -1.66 -7.00 -4.92
N SER A 102 -1.35 -7.49 -6.12
CA SER A 102 -0.05 -8.07 -6.44
C SER A 102 0.49 -7.43 -7.71
N THR A 103 1.56 -6.66 -7.57
CA THR A 103 2.27 -6.04 -8.71
C THR A 103 3.74 -6.45 -8.70
N THR A 104 4.21 -6.90 -9.86
CA THR A 104 5.60 -7.30 -10.11
C THR A 104 6.27 -6.38 -11.14
N GLU A 105 5.53 -5.39 -11.64
CA GLU A 105 6.01 -4.48 -12.66
C GLU A 105 7.06 -3.52 -12.10
N PHE A 106 8.11 -3.28 -12.88
CA PHE A 106 9.17 -2.35 -12.52
C PHE A 106 8.60 -0.94 -12.30
N LEU A 107 8.92 -0.30 -11.17
CA LEU A 107 8.38 1.01 -10.71
C LEU A 107 6.88 1.04 -10.38
N ALA A 108 6.17 -0.09 -10.42
CA ALA A 108 4.78 -0.12 -9.99
C ALA A 108 4.70 -0.07 -8.45
N THR A 109 4.09 0.99 -7.94
CA THR A 109 3.69 1.02 -6.54
C THR A 109 2.45 0.13 -6.38
N GLY A 110 2.29 -0.56 -5.25
CA GLY A 110 1.08 -1.37 -5.02
C GLY A 110 -0.18 -0.50 -4.95
N VAL A 111 -0.15 0.52 -4.09
CA VAL A 111 -1.22 1.53 -3.98
C VAL A 111 -0.62 2.93 -4.00
N LYS A 112 -1.11 3.79 -4.88
CA LYS A 112 -0.80 5.21 -4.89
C LYS A 112 -2.06 6.03 -4.59
N VAL A 113 -2.02 6.84 -3.54
CA VAL A 113 -3.00 7.89 -3.28
C VAL A 113 -2.38 9.21 -3.74
N ALA A 114 -2.81 9.70 -4.90
CA ALA A 114 -2.30 10.94 -5.48
C ALA A 114 -2.70 12.15 -4.63
N ALA A 115 -1.98 13.26 -4.80
CA ALA A 115 -2.27 14.50 -4.07
C ALA A 115 -3.74 14.89 -4.15
N GLY A 116 -4.37 15.15 -3.00
CA GLY A 116 -5.81 15.46 -2.90
C GLY A 116 -6.76 14.27 -3.05
N GLY A 117 -6.26 13.06 -3.34
CA GLY A 117 -7.03 11.81 -3.33
C GLY A 117 -7.26 11.31 -1.91
N THR A 118 -8.32 10.51 -1.72
CA THR A 118 -8.67 9.91 -0.43
C THR A 118 -8.89 8.41 -0.54
N TRP A 119 -8.29 7.65 0.37
CA TRP A 119 -8.60 6.23 0.56
C TRP A 119 -9.21 5.98 1.93
N LEU A 120 -10.46 5.52 1.95
CA LEU A 120 -11.11 4.97 3.13
C LEU A 120 -11.06 3.42 3.06
N GLN A 121 -10.11 2.84 3.78
CA GLN A 121 -9.89 1.40 3.84
C GLN A 121 -10.64 0.78 5.03
N LEU A 122 -11.82 0.22 4.79
CA LEU A 122 -12.65 -0.41 5.85
C LEU A 122 -12.42 -1.91 5.95
N GLY A 123 -12.06 -2.56 4.84
CA GLY A 123 -11.82 -4.00 4.79
C GLY A 123 -10.33 -4.35 4.97
N ARG A 124 -10.06 -5.66 5.02
CA ARG A 124 -8.67 -6.15 5.03
C ARG A 124 -8.01 -5.88 3.68
N THR A 125 -6.77 -5.41 3.72
CA THR A 125 -5.97 -5.17 2.53
C THR A 125 -4.65 -5.92 2.60
N THR A 126 -4.30 -6.64 1.53
CA THR A 126 -2.98 -7.25 1.35
C THR A 126 -2.33 -6.66 0.10
N ILE A 127 -1.11 -6.19 0.22
CA ILE A 127 -0.34 -5.60 -0.88
C ILE A 127 0.96 -6.37 -1.01
N SER A 128 1.25 -6.87 -2.21
CA SER A 128 2.54 -7.45 -2.60
C SER A 128 3.08 -6.62 -3.76
N ALA A 129 4.18 -5.89 -3.55
CA ALA A 129 4.78 -5.03 -4.57
C ALA A 129 6.26 -5.35 -4.77
N GLY A 130 6.69 -5.38 -6.04
CA GLY A 130 8.06 -5.70 -6.43
C GLY A 130 8.25 -7.18 -6.79
N ALA A 131 9.28 -7.46 -7.57
CA ALA A 131 9.65 -8.82 -7.97
C ALA A 131 10.82 -9.34 -7.11
N ALA A 132 10.74 -10.59 -6.64
CA ALA A 132 11.82 -11.22 -5.87
C ALA A 132 13.08 -11.54 -6.72
N ASP A 133 12.94 -11.57 -8.06
CA ASP A 133 13.89 -12.22 -8.96
C ASP A 133 15.00 -11.29 -9.53
N GLY A 134 15.35 -10.22 -8.83
CA GLY A 134 16.72 -9.67 -8.88
C GLY A 134 17.02 -8.49 -9.80
N ASP A 135 16.02 -7.79 -10.35
CA ASP A 135 16.22 -6.47 -10.96
C ASP A 135 15.76 -5.35 -10.00
N PHE A 136 16.57 -4.30 -9.90
CA PHE A 136 16.40 -3.16 -8.99
C PHE A 136 14.98 -2.56 -9.05
N SER A 137 14.25 -2.58 -7.96
CA SER A 137 12.87 -2.16 -7.88
C SER A 137 12.76 -0.92 -6.99
N LEU A 138 12.60 0.27 -7.60
CA LEU A 138 12.19 1.50 -6.89
C LEU A 138 10.69 1.49 -6.55
N THR A 139 10.12 0.30 -6.34
CA THR A 139 8.71 0.11 -6.07
C THR A 139 8.42 0.38 -4.61
N ASN A 140 7.32 1.07 -4.37
CA ASN A 140 6.76 1.18 -3.03
C ASN A 140 5.60 0.19 -2.87
N GLY A 141 5.39 -0.34 -1.67
CA GLY A 141 4.13 -1.01 -1.36
C GLY A 141 2.97 -0.01 -1.44
N VAL A 142 3.10 1.09 -0.70
CA VAL A 142 2.10 2.18 -0.66
C VAL A 142 2.81 3.53 -0.80
N HIS A 143 2.21 4.46 -1.56
CA HIS A 143 2.62 5.86 -1.65
C HIS A 143 1.43 6.79 -1.44
N VAL A 144 1.44 7.56 -0.36
CA VAL A 144 0.45 8.60 -0.04
C VAL A 144 1.10 9.96 -0.29
N GLU A 145 0.74 10.63 -1.37
CA GLU A 145 1.32 11.92 -1.77
C GLU A 145 0.89 13.07 -0.85
N ALA A 146 1.54 14.23 -1.00
CA ALA A 146 1.21 15.43 -0.23
C ALA A 146 -0.27 15.80 -0.39
N ASN A 147 -0.92 16.23 0.70
CA ASN A 147 -2.36 16.53 0.77
C ASN A 147 -3.31 15.35 0.47
N ALA A 148 -2.80 14.14 0.22
CA ALA A 148 -3.62 12.95 0.15
C ALA A 148 -3.99 12.47 1.56
N ILE A 149 -5.11 11.75 1.66
CA ILE A 149 -5.60 11.21 2.93
C ILE A 149 -5.79 9.70 2.80
N TRP A 150 -5.23 8.96 3.74
CA TRP A 150 -5.51 7.54 3.92
C TRP A 150 -6.04 7.30 5.33
N GLN A 151 -7.26 6.77 5.41
CA GLN A 151 -7.88 6.30 6.65
C GLN A 151 -7.93 4.77 6.61
N GLN A 152 -7.09 4.14 7.42
CA GLN A 152 -6.97 2.69 7.51
C GLN A 152 -7.71 2.18 8.75
N LEU A 153 -8.87 1.57 8.55
CA LEU A 153 -9.68 1.01 9.62
C LEU A 153 -9.59 -0.52 9.66
N GLY A 154 -9.54 -1.16 8.49
CA GLY A 154 -9.37 -2.61 8.39
C GLY A 154 -7.90 -3.04 8.44
N GLU A 155 -7.65 -4.32 8.68
CA GLU A 155 -6.28 -4.88 8.73
C GLU A 155 -5.48 -4.60 7.44
N LEU A 156 -4.20 -4.30 7.59
CA LEU A 156 -3.27 -4.08 6.49
C LEU A 156 -2.11 -5.07 6.57
N SER A 157 -1.79 -5.70 5.45
CA SER A 157 -0.53 -6.45 5.26
C SER A 157 0.18 -5.92 4.02
N VAL A 158 1.42 -5.45 4.19
CA VAL A 158 2.28 -5.01 3.09
C VAL A 158 3.48 -5.93 3.01
N TYR A 159 3.67 -6.56 1.85
CA TYR A 159 4.90 -7.19 1.45
C TYR A 159 5.49 -6.36 0.31
N SER A 160 6.69 -5.83 0.50
CA SER A 160 7.35 -5.04 -0.53
C SER A 160 8.80 -5.45 -0.66
N HIS A 161 9.22 -5.67 -1.89
CA HIS A 161 10.63 -5.75 -2.25
C HIS A 161 11.01 -4.48 -3.00
N GLY A 162 12.00 -3.74 -2.49
CA GLY A 162 12.42 -2.49 -3.11
C GLY A 162 12.82 -1.41 -2.10
N ALA A 163 12.70 -0.15 -2.54
CA ALA A 163 13.22 0.99 -1.80
C ALA A 163 12.45 1.30 -0.49
N ILE A 164 11.11 1.32 -0.51
CA ILE A 164 10.29 1.75 0.63
C ILE A 164 9.01 0.91 0.70
N GLY A 165 8.66 0.36 1.87
CA GLY A 165 7.37 -0.32 2.02
C GLY A 165 6.19 0.65 1.94
N VAL A 166 6.19 1.66 2.79
CA VAL A 166 5.15 2.71 2.81
C VAL A 166 5.80 4.09 2.81
N LEU A 167 5.56 4.88 1.77
CA LEU A 167 5.96 6.28 1.67
C LEU A 167 4.76 7.19 1.94
N VAL A 168 4.87 8.06 2.95
CA VAL A 168 3.80 8.99 3.34
C VAL A 168 4.32 10.43 3.33
N SER A 169 3.82 11.21 2.39
CA SER A 169 3.96 12.67 2.32
C SER A 169 2.63 13.39 2.65
N GLY A 170 1.51 12.67 2.66
CA GLY A 170 0.19 13.16 3.05
C GLY A 170 -0.17 12.82 4.50
N THR A 171 -1.43 12.49 4.74
CA THR A 171 -1.94 12.06 6.05
C THR A 171 -2.32 10.59 6.03
N TRP A 172 -1.82 9.83 7.01
CA TRP A 172 -2.24 8.47 7.29
C TRP A 172 -2.81 8.36 8.71
N ASP A 173 -4.08 8.03 8.83
CA ASP A 173 -4.73 7.68 10.11
C ASP A 173 -4.88 6.15 10.16
N GLN A 174 -4.04 5.50 10.97
CA GLN A 174 -3.97 4.05 11.11
C GLN A 174 -4.75 3.60 12.35
N LEU A 175 -6.00 3.19 12.18
CA LEU A 175 -6.84 2.66 13.26
C LEU A 175 -6.79 1.13 13.34
N GLY A 176 -6.62 0.46 12.20
CA GLY A 176 -6.53 -1.00 12.13
C GLY A 176 -5.12 -1.53 12.39
N GLU A 177 -5.01 -2.84 12.61
CA GLU A 177 -3.69 -3.50 12.68
C GLU A 177 -2.97 -3.41 11.33
N ALA A 178 -1.67 -3.13 11.37
CA ALA A 178 -0.81 -3.09 10.19
C ALA A 178 0.41 -4.00 10.38
N LYS A 179 0.66 -4.86 9.40
CA LYS A 179 1.86 -5.71 9.29
C LYS A 179 2.61 -5.37 8.03
N MET A 180 3.91 -5.21 8.14
CA MET A 180 4.77 -4.87 7.00
C MET A 180 5.98 -5.78 7.01
N ILE A 181 6.25 -6.41 5.87
CA ILE A 181 7.50 -7.10 5.59
C ILE A 181 8.11 -6.36 4.42
N VAL A 182 9.23 -5.69 4.68
CA VAL A 182 9.92 -4.89 3.69
C VAL A 182 11.28 -5.48 3.50
N GLN A 183 11.52 -6.03 2.32
CA GLN A 183 12.83 -6.48 1.92
C GLN A 183 13.49 -5.36 1.10
N GLY A 184 14.50 -4.73 1.68
CA GLY A 184 15.32 -3.77 0.99
C GLY A 184 16.17 -4.43 -0.09
N GLU A 185 16.64 -3.60 -1.02
CA GLU A 185 17.55 -4.02 -2.06
C GLU A 185 18.98 -3.61 -1.71
N GLY A 186 19.88 -4.59 -1.69
CA GLY A 186 21.32 -4.34 -1.77
C GLY A 186 21.77 -4.36 -3.23
N ASP A 187 22.71 -3.49 -3.61
CA ASP A 187 23.45 -3.67 -4.87
C ASP A 187 24.22 -5.00 -4.79
N ALA A 188 23.60 -6.09 -5.25
CA ALA A 188 24.14 -7.44 -5.21
C ALA A 188 25.26 -7.63 -6.26
N LYS A 189 25.66 -6.59 -7.01
CA LYS A 189 26.87 -6.67 -7.84
C LYS A 189 28.08 -6.87 -6.94
N ARG A 190 28.52 -8.12 -6.83
CA ARG A 190 29.75 -8.57 -6.16
C ARG A 190 30.89 -7.58 -6.42
N GLY A 191 31.20 -6.73 -5.44
CA GLY A 191 32.31 -5.79 -5.49
C GLY A 191 31.95 -4.32 -5.24
N ASN A 192 30.68 -3.93 -5.39
CA ASN A 192 30.23 -2.58 -5.02
C ASN A 192 29.63 -2.60 -3.61
N TYR A 193 30.37 -2.04 -2.64
CA TYR A 193 29.92 -1.81 -1.26
C TYR A 193 28.93 -0.63 -1.15
N GLY A 194 28.11 -0.40 -2.17
CA GLY A 194 27.42 0.86 -2.38
C GLY A 194 25.93 0.78 -2.11
N LEU A 195 25.55 1.02 -0.85
CA LEU A 195 24.20 1.41 -0.41
C LEU A 195 23.14 0.29 -0.45
N VAL A 196 22.61 -0.01 0.73
CA VAL A 196 21.41 -0.81 0.92
C VAL A 196 20.24 0.17 0.94
N PHE A 197 19.28 -0.01 0.05
CA PHE A 197 18.10 0.84 -0.06
C PHE A 197 16.89 0.04 0.41
N GLY A 198 16.42 0.34 1.60
CA GLY A 198 15.23 -0.28 2.16
C GLY A 198 14.78 0.52 3.36
N GLU A 199 13.53 0.95 3.35
CA GLU A 199 12.89 1.59 4.49
C GLU A 199 11.51 0.97 4.70
N GLY A 200 11.20 0.54 5.93
CA GLY A 200 9.88 0.00 6.25
C GLY A 200 8.78 1.03 5.94
N VAL A 201 8.82 2.13 6.69
CA VAL A 201 7.98 3.32 6.48
C VAL A 201 8.86 4.56 6.36
N ARG A 202 8.64 5.38 5.32
CA ARG A 202 9.20 6.74 5.22
C ARG A 202 8.09 7.77 5.37
N LEU A 203 8.20 8.63 6.37
CA LEU A 203 7.45 9.88 6.43
C LEU A 203 8.28 11.00 5.83
N ALA A 204 7.80 11.57 4.71
CA ALA A 204 8.49 12.58 3.92
C ALA A 204 7.70 13.90 3.93
N HIS A 205 7.71 14.59 5.08
CA HIS A 205 6.88 15.77 5.35
C HIS A 205 5.38 15.43 5.48
N GLY A 206 5.07 14.19 5.83
CA GLY A 206 3.71 13.71 6.08
C GLY A 206 3.35 13.63 7.56
N ALA A 207 2.10 13.30 7.83
CA ALA A 207 1.57 13.03 9.16
C ALA A 207 1.03 11.60 9.26
N TRP A 208 1.40 10.91 10.33
CA TRP A 208 0.89 9.58 10.65
C TRP A 208 0.36 9.55 12.08
N SER A 209 -0.91 9.19 12.23
CA SER A 209 -1.54 8.88 13.51
C SER A 209 -1.67 7.36 13.62
N GLN A 210 -0.82 6.73 14.42
CA GLN A 210 -0.81 5.29 14.66
C GLN A 210 -1.65 4.97 15.91
N LYS A 211 -2.85 4.44 15.70
CA LYS A 211 -3.80 4.04 16.77
C LYS A 211 -4.05 2.54 16.81
N GLY A 212 -3.83 1.83 15.70
CA GLY A 212 -3.88 0.37 15.63
C GLY A 212 -2.50 -0.26 15.81
N ALA A 213 -2.44 -1.53 16.24
CA ALA A 213 -1.16 -2.23 16.42
C ALA A 213 -0.33 -2.26 15.13
N LEU A 214 0.99 -2.13 15.26
CA LEU A 214 1.92 -2.10 14.13
C LEU A 214 3.02 -3.14 14.33
N HIS A 215 3.30 -3.90 13.27
CA HIS A 215 4.50 -4.73 13.17
C HIS A 215 5.22 -4.46 11.85
N ILE A 216 6.49 -4.08 11.92
CA ILE A 216 7.36 -3.92 10.75
C ILE A 216 8.53 -4.88 10.90
N ASN A 217 8.72 -5.73 9.89
CA ASN A 217 9.92 -6.54 9.69
C ASN A 217 10.66 -6.02 8.46
N ALA A 218 11.72 -5.26 8.68
CA ALA A 218 12.53 -4.64 7.65
C ALA A 218 13.82 -5.46 7.46
N ILE A 219 13.86 -6.24 6.39
CA ILE A 219 14.95 -7.16 6.02
C ILE A 219 15.84 -6.47 5.01
N ASP A 220 17.16 -6.58 5.18
CA ASP A 220 18.15 -5.90 4.36
C ASP A 220 17.82 -4.42 4.16
N ALA A 221 17.39 -3.77 5.25
CA ALA A 221 16.91 -2.39 5.24
C ALA A 221 17.82 -1.48 6.04
N SER A 222 17.78 -0.20 5.71
CA SER A 222 18.47 0.86 6.45
C SER A 222 17.69 1.28 7.70
N ASN A 223 16.35 1.27 7.62
CA ASN A 223 15.48 1.74 8.69
C ASN A 223 14.15 0.96 8.67
N ALA A 224 13.59 0.65 9.84
CA ALA A 224 12.20 0.23 9.94
C ALA A 224 11.25 1.43 9.77
N ILE A 225 11.60 2.59 10.35
CA ILE A 225 10.87 3.85 10.21
C ILE A 225 11.88 4.98 9.98
N HIS A 226 11.66 5.80 8.94
CA HIS A 226 12.40 7.02 8.64
C HIS A 226 11.46 8.23 8.77
N LEU A 227 11.86 9.23 9.56
CA LEU A 227 11.13 10.50 9.69
C LEU A 227 11.96 11.64 9.09
N SER A 228 11.53 12.19 7.95
CA SER A 228 12.14 13.39 7.39
C SER A 228 11.75 14.64 8.19
N ALA A 229 12.53 15.72 8.04
CA ALA A 229 12.23 17.00 8.67
C ALA A 229 10.78 17.46 8.39
N GLY A 230 10.10 18.00 9.40
CA GLY A 230 8.71 18.45 9.27
C GLY A 230 7.65 17.33 9.30
N SER A 231 8.05 16.06 9.37
CA SER A 231 7.11 14.95 9.52
C SER A 231 6.58 14.85 10.95
N VAL A 232 5.37 14.31 11.10
CA VAL A 232 4.73 14.06 12.40
C VAL A 232 4.33 12.59 12.50
N TRP A 233 4.75 11.94 13.58
CA TRP A 233 4.26 10.62 13.96
C TRP A 233 3.69 10.68 15.38
N LEU A 234 2.42 10.33 15.52
CA LEU A 234 1.73 10.18 16.81
C LEU A 234 1.48 8.69 17.03
N GLN A 235 2.05 8.15 18.10
CA GLN A 235 1.97 6.73 18.45
C GLN A 235 1.06 6.53 19.67
N ASP A 236 -0.09 5.92 19.46
CA ASP A 236 -1.10 5.65 20.49
C ASP A 236 -1.25 4.15 20.79
N ALA A 237 -0.64 3.26 19.99
CA ALA A 237 -0.71 1.82 20.18
C ALA A 237 0.66 1.12 20.13
N ASN A 238 0.65 -0.19 20.36
CA ASN A 238 1.87 -1.01 20.35
C ASN A 238 2.51 -1.06 18.97
N VAL A 239 3.83 -1.00 18.98
CA VAL A 239 4.69 -1.05 17.79
C VAL A 239 5.77 -2.10 18.04
N VAL A 240 5.94 -3.01 17.09
CA VAL A 240 7.05 -3.97 17.04
C VAL A 240 7.85 -3.70 15.78
N LEU A 241 9.15 -3.45 15.93
CA LEU A 241 10.08 -3.19 14.82
C LEU A 241 11.19 -4.23 14.86
N ASP A 242 11.21 -5.10 13.87
CA ASP A 242 12.32 -6.00 13.59
C ASP A 242 13.12 -5.40 12.43
N LEU A 243 14.41 -5.16 12.65
CA LEU A 243 15.32 -4.64 11.64
C LEU A 243 16.47 -5.63 11.49
N ASP A 244 16.56 -6.25 10.33
CA ASP A 244 17.70 -7.08 9.92
C ASP A 244 18.49 -6.28 8.89
N SER A 245 19.55 -5.62 9.33
CA SER A 245 20.35 -4.76 8.44
C SER A 245 21.61 -5.46 7.93
N VAL A 246 21.90 -5.33 6.63
CA VAL A 246 23.12 -5.88 6.00
C VAL A 246 24.39 -5.24 6.58
N GLN A 247 24.32 -4.00 7.05
CA GLN A 247 25.49 -3.29 7.59
C GLN A 247 26.01 -3.91 8.89
N GLU A 248 25.13 -4.45 9.72
CA GLU A 248 25.53 -5.06 11.00
C GLU A 248 26.31 -6.37 10.79
N ARG A 249 25.94 -7.19 9.82
CA ARG A 249 26.60 -8.50 9.60
C ARG A 249 28.06 -8.40 9.17
N ARG A 250 28.52 -7.29 8.58
CA ARG A 250 29.92 -7.18 8.12
C ARG A 250 30.81 -6.28 8.98
N HIS A 251 30.23 -5.36 9.76
CA HIS A 251 31.03 -4.54 10.70
C HIS A 251 31.19 -5.21 12.06
N TYR A 252 30.22 -6.01 12.53
CA TYR A 252 30.32 -6.69 13.81
C TYR A 252 31.14 -7.99 13.79
N ASP A 253 31.19 -8.70 12.66
CA ASP A 253 32.15 -9.81 12.46
C ASP A 253 33.61 -9.34 12.56
N GLN A 254 33.88 -8.02 12.44
CA GLN A 254 35.21 -7.45 12.61
C GLN A 254 35.45 -6.80 13.99
N LEU A 255 34.42 -6.49 14.77
CA LEU A 255 34.55 -5.62 15.96
C LEU A 255 33.89 -6.15 17.25
N GLY A 256 33.12 -7.25 17.23
CA GLY A 256 32.66 -7.93 18.44
C GLY A 256 31.80 -7.08 19.40
N LEU A 257 30.98 -6.17 18.87
CA LEU A 257 30.08 -5.31 19.65
C LEU A 257 28.61 -5.56 19.27
N SER A 258 27.68 -5.14 20.11
CA SER A 258 26.23 -5.19 19.87
C SER A 258 25.63 -3.84 20.29
N SER A 259 24.84 -3.18 19.43
CA SER A 259 24.14 -1.94 19.81
C SER A 259 22.74 -1.85 19.20
N LEU A 260 21.81 -1.34 20.00
CA LEU A 260 20.42 -0.98 19.68
C LEU A 260 20.35 0.55 19.57
N PHE A 261 19.74 1.10 18.52
CA PHE A 261 19.45 2.54 18.43
C PHE A 261 17.96 2.81 18.21
N LEU A 262 17.38 3.62 19.11
CA LEU A 262 16.10 4.29 18.92
C LEU A 262 16.33 5.76 19.29
N LEU A 263 16.30 6.66 18.31
CA LEU A 263 16.38 8.11 18.53
C LEU A 263 15.31 8.81 17.68
N GLY A 264 14.07 8.70 18.15
CA GLY A 264 12.95 9.54 17.77
C GLY A 264 12.31 10.10 19.04
N LEU A 265 11.93 11.38 19.04
CA LEU A 265 11.31 12.04 20.17
C LEU A 265 9.87 11.50 20.31
N ILE A 266 9.72 10.37 21.00
CA ILE A 266 8.42 9.79 21.34
C ILE A 266 7.76 10.70 22.37
N ARG A 267 6.73 11.45 21.97
CA ARG A 267 5.79 12.01 22.95
C ARG A 267 4.88 10.87 23.40
N GLN A 268 5.26 10.19 24.47
CA GLN A 268 4.32 9.31 25.15
C GLN A 268 3.16 10.15 25.69
N PRO A 269 1.89 9.74 25.49
CA PRO A 269 0.79 10.38 26.20
C PRO A 269 1.00 10.20 27.72
N ALA A 270 0.80 11.29 28.47
CA ALA A 270 0.95 11.28 29.92
C ALA A 270 0.07 10.19 30.54
N PRO A 271 0.55 9.45 31.57
CA PRO A 271 -0.28 8.46 32.24
C PRO A 271 -1.50 9.15 32.84
N VAL A 272 -2.69 8.66 32.48
CA VAL A 272 -3.95 9.04 33.13
C VAL A 272 -3.89 8.50 34.55
N VAL A 273 -3.58 9.38 35.52
CA VAL A 273 -3.72 9.08 36.94
C VAL A 273 -5.20 9.17 37.27
N HIS A 274 -5.85 8.03 37.46
CA HIS A 274 -7.16 7.98 38.10
C HIS A 274 -6.95 8.23 39.60
N GLY A 275 -7.38 9.41 40.06
CA GLY A 275 -7.62 9.72 41.47
C GLY A 275 -9.07 9.50 41.83
#